data_AF-A0A7V4SRQ8-F1
#
_entry.id   AF-A0A7V4SRQ8-F1
#
_cell.length_a   1.000
_cell.length_b   1.000
_cell.length_c   1.000
_cell.angle_alpha   90.00
_cell.angle_beta   90.00
_cell.angle_gamma   90.00
#
_symmetry.space_group_name_H-M   'P 1'
#
loop_
_entity.id
_entity.type
_entity.pdbx_description
1 polymer ?
#
loop_
_entity_poly.entity_id
_entity_poly.type
_entity_poly.pdbx_seq_one_letter_code
_entity_poly.pdbx_strand_id
1 'polypeptide(L)'
;AQQSDTPVRTIRFYISEGLLPPPQGRGKGASYDEEHLLRLRLIRRLAEHHTPLAEIRQMLAGVGLDGLRQLLSEEDERERCLRDQGPQFTGRELIAQLLAQAEEKSRSSRVKTPYPTPPMTRSAQPLEQGTPGLPGDSWQRIELVPGVELHVRSDAQERERRLIERLLRAAKGPIKP
;
A
#
# COMPACT_ATOMS: atom_id res chain seq x y z
N ALA A 1 -19.59 -4.74 -25.96
CA ALA A 1 -20.17 -4.19 -24.70
C ALA A 1 -21.04 -5.24 -24.01
N GLN A 2 -22.10 -5.74 -24.67
CA GLN A 2 -23.10 -6.61 -24.03
C GLN A 2 -22.57 -8.00 -23.59
N GLN A 3 -21.54 -8.54 -24.25
CA GLN A 3 -20.95 -9.85 -23.93
C GLN A 3 -19.75 -9.82 -22.97
N SER A 4 -19.13 -8.65 -22.80
CA SER A 4 -17.95 -8.45 -21.94
C SER A 4 -18.23 -7.53 -20.75
N ASP A 5 -19.48 -7.07 -20.61
CA ASP A 5 -19.93 -6.08 -19.61
C ASP A 5 -18.95 -4.90 -19.47
N THR A 6 -18.34 -4.52 -20.59
CA THR A 6 -17.35 -3.43 -20.68
C THR A 6 -17.93 -2.31 -21.52
N PRO A 7 -18.04 -1.08 -20.99
CA PRO A 7 -18.55 0.07 -21.74
C PRO A 7 -17.74 0.33 -23.01
N VAL A 8 -18.40 0.82 -24.07
CA VAL A 8 -17.72 1.10 -25.36
C VAL A 8 -16.59 2.12 -25.22
N ARG A 9 -16.77 3.12 -24.34
CA ARG A 9 -15.73 4.12 -24.03
C ARG A 9 -14.47 3.47 -23.44
N THR A 10 -14.65 2.49 -22.55
CA THR A 10 -13.55 1.74 -21.93
C THR A 10 -12.85 0.85 -22.93
N ILE A 11 -13.58 0.20 -23.85
CA ILE A 11 -12.98 -0.58 -24.93
C ILE A 11 -12.09 0.29 -25.81
N ARG A 12 -12.55 1.49 -26.20
CA ARG A 12 -11.74 2.45 -26.97
C ARG A 12 -10.51 2.92 -26.21
N PHE A 13 -10.65 3.14 -24.90
CA PHE A 13 -9.53 3.47 -24.04
C PHE A 13 -8.48 2.34 -23.99
N TYR A 14 -8.90 1.08 -23.86
CA TYR A 14 -7.97 -0.05 -23.91
C TYR A 14 -7.29 -0.21 -25.26
N ILE A 15 -7.98 0.11 -26.36
CA ILE A 15 -7.36 0.15 -27.69
C ILE A 15 -6.30 1.27 -27.75
N SER A 16 -6.60 2.49 -27.26
CA SER A 16 -5.63 3.60 -27.28
C SER A 16 -4.41 3.35 -26.37
N GLU A 17 -4.60 2.62 -25.27
CA GLU A 17 -3.51 2.23 -24.36
C GLU A 17 -2.70 1.02 -24.84
N GLY A 18 -3.11 0.40 -25.96
CA GLY A 18 -2.45 -0.78 -26.55
C GLY A 18 -2.70 -2.09 -25.80
N LEU A 19 -3.74 -2.15 -24.97
CA LEU A 19 -4.15 -3.36 -24.22
C LEU A 19 -4.99 -4.31 -25.07
N LEU A 20 -5.67 -3.78 -26.08
CA LEU A 20 -6.53 -4.53 -26.98
C LEU A 20 -6.12 -4.22 -28.42
N PRO A 21 -6.02 -5.24 -29.31
CA PRO A 21 -5.82 -4.98 -30.73
C PRO A 21 -6.99 -4.18 -31.31
N PRO A 22 -6.76 -3.46 -32.42
CA PRO A 22 -7.85 -2.80 -33.14
C PRO A 22 -8.84 -3.85 -33.67
N PRO A 23 -10.14 -3.51 -33.77
CA PRO A 23 -11.15 -4.41 -34.27
C PRO A 23 -10.86 -4.81 -35.73
N GLN A 24 -11.29 -6.01 -36.12
CA GLN A 24 -11.09 -6.54 -37.46
C GLN A 24 -11.98 -5.81 -38.48
N GLY A 25 -11.44 -5.41 -39.62
CA GLY A 25 -12.17 -4.74 -40.70
C GLY A 25 -12.08 -3.20 -40.71
N ARG A 26 -12.79 -2.56 -41.63
CA ARG A 26 -12.74 -1.09 -41.84
C ARG A 26 -14.14 -0.47 -41.79
N GLY A 27 -14.26 0.67 -41.09
CA GLY A 27 -15.48 1.47 -41.06
C GLY A 27 -16.62 0.81 -40.26
N LYS A 28 -17.84 0.83 -40.82
CA LYS A 28 -19.06 0.31 -40.16
C LYS A 28 -19.08 -1.22 -40.00
N GLY A 29 -18.15 -1.94 -40.62
CA GLY A 29 -18.03 -3.40 -40.52
C GLY A 29 -16.99 -3.88 -39.51
N ALA A 30 -16.47 -3.01 -38.65
CA ALA A 30 -15.47 -3.40 -37.65
C ALA A 30 -16.08 -4.40 -36.63
N SER A 31 -15.49 -5.59 -36.53
CA SER A 31 -15.96 -6.67 -35.64
C SER A 31 -14.94 -6.97 -34.54
N TYR A 32 -15.46 -7.44 -33.41
CA TYR A 32 -14.66 -7.98 -32.31
C TYR A 32 -14.83 -9.49 -32.33
N ASP A 33 -13.71 -10.21 -32.38
CA ASP A 33 -13.67 -11.67 -32.33
C ASP A 33 -13.59 -12.21 -30.88
N GLU A 34 -13.49 -13.52 -30.75
CA GLU A 34 -13.36 -14.20 -29.45
C GLU A 34 -12.11 -13.77 -28.68
N GLU A 35 -10.99 -13.51 -29.37
CA GLU A 35 -9.74 -13.07 -28.74
C GLU A 35 -9.93 -11.72 -28.05
N HIS A 36 -10.68 -10.81 -28.67
CA HIS A 36 -11.04 -9.54 -28.04
C HIS A 36 -11.90 -9.74 -26.80
N LEU A 37 -12.87 -10.66 -26.85
CA LEU A 37 -13.75 -10.94 -25.70
C LEU A 37 -12.96 -11.51 -24.51
N LEU A 38 -12.04 -12.44 -24.76
CA LEU A 38 -11.20 -13.04 -23.73
C LEU A 38 -10.24 -12.03 -23.12
N ARG A 39 -9.56 -11.21 -23.95
CA ARG A 39 -8.72 -10.12 -23.46
C ARG A 39 -9.51 -9.15 -22.58
N LEU A 40 -10.71 -8.73 -23.00
CA LEU A 40 -11.53 -7.81 -22.21
C LEU A 40 -11.91 -8.39 -20.84
N ARG A 41 -12.28 -9.68 -20.77
CA ARG A 41 -12.58 -10.35 -19.51
C ARG A 41 -11.36 -10.43 -18.59
N LEU A 42 -10.20 -10.78 -19.15
CA LEU A 42 -8.95 -10.91 -18.40
C LEU A 42 -8.45 -9.56 -17.89
N ILE A 43 -8.46 -8.51 -18.73
CA ILE A 43 -8.11 -7.14 -18.32
C ILE A 43 -8.97 -6.69 -17.14
N ARG A 44 -10.29 -6.95 -17.21
CA ARG A 44 -11.21 -6.56 -16.14
C ARG A 44 -10.87 -7.26 -14.81
N ARG A 45 -10.67 -8.58 -14.83
CA ARG A 45 -10.29 -9.33 -13.63
C ARG A 45 -8.99 -8.79 -13.03
N LEU A 46 -7.94 -8.67 -13.84
CA LEU A 46 -6.65 -8.18 -13.36
C LEU A 46 -6.73 -6.75 -12.81
N ALA A 47 -7.56 -5.89 -13.41
CA ALA A 47 -7.79 -4.54 -12.90
C ALA A 47 -8.58 -4.53 -11.59
N GLU A 48 -9.53 -5.44 -11.39
CA GLU A 48 -10.25 -5.62 -10.12
C GLU A 48 -9.30 -6.04 -8.99
N HIS A 49 -8.21 -6.76 -9.30
CA HIS A 49 -7.12 -7.11 -8.38
C HIS A 49 -6.05 -6.01 -8.22
N HIS A 50 -6.34 -4.77 -8.62
CA HIS A 50 -5.43 -3.62 -8.55
C HIS A 50 -4.12 -3.75 -9.35
N THR A 51 -4.10 -4.59 -10.39
CA THR A 51 -2.92 -4.72 -11.27
C THR A 51 -2.79 -3.47 -12.15
N PRO A 52 -1.62 -2.80 -12.21
CA PRO A 52 -1.42 -1.65 -13.07
C PRO A 52 -1.63 -1.98 -14.55
N LEU A 53 -2.30 -1.10 -15.31
CA LEU A 53 -2.59 -1.31 -16.73
C LEU A 53 -1.32 -1.57 -17.58
N ALA A 54 -0.19 -0.97 -17.22
CA ALA A 54 1.08 -1.18 -17.91
C ALA A 54 1.59 -2.63 -17.77
N GLU A 55 1.38 -3.24 -16.60
CA GLU A 55 1.75 -4.62 -16.31
C GLU A 55 0.80 -5.60 -17.01
N ILE A 56 -0.51 -5.32 -16.97
CA ILE A 56 -1.51 -6.08 -17.73
C ILE A 56 -1.16 -6.09 -19.22
N ARG A 57 -0.75 -4.94 -19.78
CA ARG A 57 -0.31 -4.87 -21.19
C ARG A 57 0.89 -5.76 -21.46
N GLN A 58 1.89 -5.78 -20.58
CA GLN A 58 3.06 -6.64 -20.74
C GLN A 58 2.69 -8.12 -20.65
N MET A 59 1.82 -8.50 -19.73
CA MET A 59 1.34 -9.89 -19.59
C MET A 59 0.58 -10.37 -20.82
N LEU A 60 -0.23 -9.50 -21.44
CA LEU A 60 -1.02 -9.85 -22.62
C LEU A 60 -0.26 -9.72 -23.94
N ALA A 61 0.92 -9.11 -23.92
CA ALA A 61 1.73 -8.90 -25.12
C ALA A 61 2.17 -10.24 -25.72
N GLY A 62 1.74 -10.53 -26.94
CA GLY A 62 2.10 -11.76 -27.64
C GLY A 62 1.36 -13.02 -27.17
N VAL A 63 0.39 -12.89 -26.25
CA VAL A 63 -0.45 -14.03 -25.83
C VAL A 63 -1.52 -14.27 -26.89
N GLY A 64 -1.50 -15.47 -27.48
CA GLY A 64 -2.52 -15.95 -28.42
C GLY A 64 -3.78 -16.46 -27.74
N LEU A 65 -4.76 -16.88 -28.54
CA LEU A 65 -6.09 -17.30 -28.07
C LEU A 65 -6.05 -18.38 -26.97
N ASP A 66 -5.25 -19.43 -27.15
CA ASP A 66 -5.18 -20.53 -26.18
C ASP A 66 -4.53 -20.10 -24.86
N GLY A 67 -3.49 -19.27 -24.94
CA GLY A 67 -2.85 -18.70 -23.74
C GLY A 67 -3.81 -17.79 -22.96
N LEU A 68 -4.66 -17.02 -23.65
CA LEU A 68 -5.69 -16.21 -22.99
C LEU A 68 -6.74 -17.06 -22.29
N ARG A 69 -7.16 -18.19 -22.90
CA ARG A 69 -8.09 -19.14 -22.28
C ARG A 69 -7.49 -19.75 -21.02
N GLN A 70 -6.22 -20.13 -21.07
CA GLN A 70 -5.52 -20.69 -19.93
C GLN A 70 -5.41 -19.67 -18.79
N LEU A 71 -4.88 -18.48 -19.06
CA LEU A 71 -4.74 -17.41 -18.05
C LEU A 71 -6.09 -17.04 -17.43
N LEU A 72 -7.15 -16.92 -18.25
CA LEU A 72 -8.48 -16.63 -17.71
C LEU A 72 -8.97 -17.75 -16.78
N SER A 73 -8.72 -19.02 -17.15
CA SER A 73 -9.08 -20.18 -16.32
C SER A 73 -8.31 -20.21 -15.01
N GLU A 74 -7.01 -19.90 -15.04
CA GLU A 74 -6.16 -19.78 -13.86
C GLU A 74 -6.67 -18.67 -12.92
N GLU A 75 -7.03 -17.50 -13.46
CA GLU A 75 -7.62 -16.42 -12.65
C GLU A 75 -9.00 -16.81 -12.08
N ASP A 76 -9.83 -17.51 -12.85
CA ASP A 76 -11.11 -18.08 -12.40
C ASP A 76 -10.95 -19.08 -11.25
N GLU A 77 -9.91 -19.90 -11.30
CA GLU A 77 -9.57 -20.86 -10.24
C GLU A 77 -9.03 -20.14 -9.01
N ARG A 78 -8.12 -19.16 -9.18
CA ARG A 78 -7.60 -18.33 -8.07
C ARG A 78 -8.72 -17.63 -7.33
N GLU A 79 -9.66 -17.02 -8.04
CA GLU A 79 -10.81 -16.36 -7.42
C GLU A 79 -11.75 -17.34 -6.72
N ARG A 80 -11.99 -18.52 -7.29
CA ARG A 80 -12.75 -19.59 -6.63
C ARG A 80 -12.07 -20.05 -5.36
N CYS A 81 -10.77 -20.33 -5.42
CA CYS A 81 -9.98 -20.70 -4.25
C CYS A 81 -10.04 -19.63 -3.15
N LEU A 82 -9.87 -18.35 -3.50
CA LEU A 82 -9.96 -17.25 -2.53
C LEU A 82 -11.36 -17.12 -1.91
N ARG A 83 -12.41 -17.32 -2.72
CA ARG A 83 -13.79 -17.31 -2.25
C ARG A 83 -14.06 -18.47 -1.28
N ASP A 84 -13.63 -19.67 -1.64
CA ASP A 84 -13.88 -20.89 -0.89
C ASP A 84 -13.08 -20.95 0.42
N GLN A 85 -11.89 -20.36 0.45
CA GLN A 85 -11.05 -20.29 1.64
C GLN A 85 -11.59 -19.34 2.72
N GLY A 86 -12.65 -18.56 2.42
CA GLY A 86 -13.19 -17.55 3.33
C GLY A 86 -12.14 -16.49 3.72
N PRO A 87 -12.52 -15.49 4.53
CA PRO A 87 -11.54 -14.56 5.09
C PRO A 87 -10.65 -15.31 6.09
N GLN A 88 -9.50 -15.82 5.63
CA GLN A 88 -8.49 -16.49 6.46
C GLN A 88 -7.88 -15.57 7.52
N PHE A 89 -8.01 -14.27 7.32
CA PHE A 89 -7.50 -13.27 8.23
C PHE A 89 -8.39 -12.03 8.19
N THR A 90 -9.13 -11.85 9.27
CA THR A 90 -9.89 -10.64 9.50
C THR A 90 -8.93 -9.52 9.94
N GLY A 91 -9.22 -8.27 9.58
CA GLY A 91 -8.41 -7.14 10.04
C GLY A 91 -8.26 -7.07 11.57
N ARG A 92 -9.23 -7.63 12.31
CA ARG A 92 -9.18 -7.79 13.77
C ARG A 92 -8.09 -8.76 14.21
N GLU A 93 -7.90 -9.87 13.51
CA GLU A 93 -6.84 -10.84 13.81
C GLU A 93 -5.45 -10.25 13.52
N LEU A 94 -5.31 -9.44 12.45
CA LEU A 94 -4.07 -8.69 12.20
C LEU A 94 -3.75 -7.73 13.35
N ILE A 95 -4.74 -6.95 13.77
CA ILE A 95 -4.58 -5.99 14.86
C ILE A 95 -4.27 -6.72 16.17
N ALA A 96 -4.97 -7.81 16.47
CA ALA A 96 -4.73 -8.61 17.66
C ALA A 96 -3.31 -9.21 17.66
N GLN A 97 -2.84 -9.71 16.51
CA GLN A 97 -1.49 -10.24 16.37
C GLN A 97 -0.42 -9.15 16.51
N LEU A 98 -0.63 -7.97 15.90
CA LEU A 98 0.28 -6.83 16.03
C LEU A 98 0.33 -6.31 17.48
N LEU A 99 -0.81 -6.24 18.16
CA LEU A 99 -0.87 -5.87 19.58
C LEU A 99 -0.18 -6.90 20.47
N ALA A 100 -0.37 -8.20 20.23
CA ALA A 100 0.31 -9.26 20.98
C ALA A 100 1.85 -9.20 20.80
N GLN A 101 2.31 -8.96 19.57
CA GLN A 101 3.74 -8.77 19.30
C GLN A 101 4.29 -7.50 19.98
N ALA A 102 3.51 -6.42 20.03
CA ALA A 102 3.90 -5.19 20.73
C ALA A 102 3.97 -5.40 22.25
N GLU A 103 3.06 -6.18 22.84
CA GLU A 103 3.10 -6.55 24.26
C GLU A 103 4.33 -7.39 24.60
N GLU A 104 4.68 -8.39 23.79
CA GLU A 104 5.88 -9.21 24.00
C GLU A 104 7.16 -8.38 23.89
N LYS A 105 7.22 -7.49 22.89
CA LYS A 105 8.34 -6.56 22.72
C LYS A 105 8.44 -5.59 23.89
N SER A 106 7.30 -5.19 24.49
CA SER A 106 7.22 -4.32 25.68
C SER A 106 7.53 -5.07 26.99
N ARG A 107 7.17 -6.35 27.10
CA ARG A 107 7.48 -7.21 28.24
C ARG A 107 8.97 -7.53 28.31
N SER A 108 9.59 -7.81 27.17
CA SER A 108 11.03 -8.04 27.07
C SER A 108 11.86 -6.78 27.37
N SER A 109 11.28 -5.59 27.22
CA SER A 109 11.92 -4.29 27.47
C SER A 109 11.54 -3.63 28.80
N ARG A 110 10.76 -4.30 29.68
CA ARG A 110 10.27 -3.69 30.93
C ARG A 110 11.35 -3.64 32.02
N VAL A 111 12.28 -2.70 31.90
CA VAL A 111 12.85 -2.01 33.06
C VAL A 111 11.76 -1.06 33.57
N LYS A 112 11.27 -1.29 34.80
CA LYS A 112 10.42 -0.33 35.53
C LYS A 112 11.30 0.88 35.90
N THR A 113 11.19 2.01 35.20
CA THR A 113 11.62 3.29 35.77
C THR A 113 10.46 3.86 36.60
N PRO A 114 10.68 4.23 37.87
CA PRO A 114 9.71 5.02 38.63
C PRO A 114 9.71 6.44 38.07
N TYR A 115 8.55 6.92 37.63
CA TYR A 115 8.40 8.30 37.18
C TYR A 115 8.63 9.26 38.37
N PRO A 116 9.58 10.22 38.31
CA PRO A 116 9.61 11.28 39.28
C PRO A 116 8.45 12.23 38.96
N THR A 117 7.48 12.32 39.87
CA THR A 117 6.45 13.36 39.83
C THR A 117 7.12 14.73 39.87
N PRO A 118 6.99 15.59 38.84
CA PRO A 118 7.48 16.96 38.94
C PRO A 118 6.62 17.70 39.99
N PRO A 119 7.23 18.45 40.92
CA PRO A 119 6.47 19.29 41.83
C PRO A 119 5.79 20.39 40.99
N MET A 120 4.45 20.37 40.96
CA MET A 120 3.68 21.52 40.53
C MET A 120 3.93 22.64 41.54
N THR A 121 4.83 23.55 41.21
CA THR A 121 4.89 24.85 41.87
C THR A 121 5.11 25.91 40.81
N ARG A 122 4.08 26.74 40.68
CA ARG A 122 4.02 27.98 39.92
C ARG A 122 5.19 28.88 40.33
N SER A 123 6.09 29.18 39.39
CA SER A 123 6.76 30.49 39.26
C SER A 123 7.60 30.50 37.98
N ALA A 124 7.42 31.57 37.21
CA ALA A 124 8.14 31.83 35.97
C ALA A 124 9.62 32.17 36.28
N GLN A 125 10.56 31.37 35.76
CA GLN A 125 11.93 31.81 35.48
C GLN A 125 12.46 31.10 34.21
N PRO A 126 13.15 31.82 33.30
CA PRO A 126 13.85 31.23 32.17
C PRO A 126 15.24 30.77 32.61
N LEU A 127 15.53 29.47 32.47
CA LEU A 127 16.87 28.92 32.64
C LEU A 127 17.23 28.04 31.43
N GLU A 128 18.10 28.63 30.63
CA GLU A 128 18.98 27.99 29.67
C GLU A 128 19.61 26.70 30.23
N GLN A 129 19.51 25.64 29.42
CA GLN A 129 20.51 24.58 29.23
C GLN A 129 20.91 23.69 30.43
N GLY A 130 20.51 22.42 30.31
CA GLY A 130 21.39 21.30 30.59
C GLY A 130 21.29 20.64 31.97
N THR A 131 20.21 19.88 32.21
CA THR A 131 20.31 18.73 33.12
C THR A 131 20.55 17.48 32.27
N PRO A 132 21.66 16.75 32.43
CA PRO A 132 21.86 15.48 31.73
C PRO A 132 20.90 14.46 32.34
N GLY A 133 19.74 14.33 31.72
CA GLY A 133 18.85 13.19 31.96
C GLY A 133 19.56 11.90 31.57
N LEU A 134 19.40 10.87 32.39
CA LEU A 134 19.90 9.52 32.15
C LEU A 134 19.75 9.11 30.66
N PRO A 135 20.79 8.54 30.04
CA PRO A 135 20.73 8.14 28.64
C PRO A 135 19.77 6.96 28.50
N GLY A 136 18.52 7.21 28.11
CA GLY A 136 17.56 6.14 27.82
C GLY A 136 16.09 6.53 27.77
N ASP A 137 15.69 7.68 28.32
CA ASP A 137 14.26 8.04 28.42
C ASP A 137 13.95 9.48 28.00
N SER A 138 14.81 10.11 27.19
CA SER A 138 14.54 11.42 26.61
C SER A 138 13.66 11.32 25.36
N TRP A 139 12.61 12.14 25.29
CA TRP A 139 11.83 12.33 24.07
C TRP A 139 12.39 13.52 23.30
N GLN A 140 12.72 13.33 22.04
CA GLN A 140 13.17 14.37 21.13
C GLN A 140 12.03 14.78 20.19
N ARG A 141 11.79 16.08 20.11
CA ARG A 141 10.83 16.68 19.17
C ARG A 141 11.54 17.14 17.90
N ILE A 142 11.05 16.67 16.76
CA ILE A 142 11.59 17.02 15.44
C ILE A 142 10.46 17.63 14.61
N GLU A 143 10.59 18.89 14.24
CA GLU A 143 9.65 19.57 13.36
C GLU A 143 9.90 19.13 11.91
N LEU A 144 8.87 18.56 11.27
CA LEU A 144 8.96 18.02 9.91
C LEU A 144 8.68 19.13 8.87
N VAL A 145 7.57 19.83 9.10
CA VAL A 145 7.07 20.99 8.34
C VAL A 145 6.32 21.91 9.31
N PRO A 146 6.07 23.19 8.98
CA PRO A 146 5.33 24.09 9.86
C PRO A 146 3.98 23.49 10.26
N GLY A 147 3.80 23.21 11.55
CA GLY A 147 2.58 22.60 12.11
C GLY A 147 2.55 21.07 12.19
N VAL A 148 3.62 20.36 11.79
CA VAL A 148 3.72 18.89 11.93
C VAL A 148 4.98 18.51 12.72
N GLU A 149 4.77 17.87 13.86
CA GLU A 149 5.82 17.48 14.79
C GLU A 149 5.93 15.94 14.91
N LEU A 150 7.16 15.43 14.91
CA LEU A 150 7.47 14.03 15.20
C LEU A 150 8.12 13.92 16.58
N HIS A 151 7.52 13.11 17.46
CA HIS A 151 8.08 12.77 18.77
C HIS A 151 8.76 11.40 18.71
N VAL A 152 10.07 11.36 18.96
CA VAL A 152 10.86 10.12 18.94
C VAL A 152 11.54 9.95 20.30
N ARG A 153 11.50 8.75 20.88
CA ARG A 153 12.30 8.44 22.07
C ARG A 153 13.78 8.25 21.71
N SER A 154 14.69 8.71 22.55
CA SER A 154 16.14 8.65 22.29
C SER A 154 16.70 7.23 22.26
N ASP A 155 16.05 6.26 22.90
CA ASP A 155 16.40 4.83 22.78
C ASP A 155 15.96 4.22 21.43
N ALA A 156 14.82 4.67 20.91
CA ALA A 156 14.35 4.33 19.56
C ALA A 156 15.19 5.04 18.49
N GLN A 157 15.67 6.26 18.75
CA GLN A 157 16.51 7.01 17.82
C GLN A 157 17.79 6.25 17.45
N GLU A 158 18.44 5.57 18.40
CA GLU A 158 19.65 4.79 18.12
C GLU A 158 19.33 3.48 17.37
N ARG A 159 18.30 2.74 17.79
CA ARG A 159 17.94 1.45 17.17
C ARG A 159 17.30 1.61 15.78
N GLU A 160 16.55 2.69 15.58
CA GLU A 160 15.67 2.90 14.41
C GLU A 160 16.10 4.11 13.56
N ARG A 161 17.34 4.57 13.77
CA ARG A 161 17.94 5.73 13.09
C ARG A 161 17.72 5.74 11.58
N ARG A 162 17.92 4.59 10.91
CA ARG A 162 17.74 4.47 9.45
C ARG A 162 16.30 4.71 9.00
N LEU A 163 15.33 4.28 9.80
CA LEU A 163 13.91 4.45 9.49
C LEU A 163 13.51 5.91 9.67
N ILE A 164 13.97 6.55 10.74
CA ILE A 164 13.74 7.97 11.04
C ILE A 164 14.37 8.85 9.96
N GLU A 165 15.61 8.58 9.55
CA GLU A 165 16.27 9.30 8.45
C GLU A 165 15.51 9.14 7.12
N ARG A 166 14.94 7.95 6.87
CA ARG A 166 14.11 7.70 5.67
C ARG A 166 12.78 8.46 5.72
N LEU A 167 12.11 8.49 6.87
CA LEU A 167 10.87 9.25 7.08
C LEU A 167 11.12 10.75 6.98
N LEU A 168 12.22 11.25 7.55
CA LEU A 168 12.63 12.66 7.44
C LEU A 168 12.94 13.03 5.98
N ARG A 169 13.60 12.16 5.23
CA ARG A 169 13.88 12.38 3.80
C ARG A 169 12.60 12.37 2.96
N ALA A 170 11.68 11.45 3.23
CA ALA A 170 10.39 11.38 2.55
C ALA A 170 9.51 12.61 2.86
N ALA A 171 9.47 13.06 4.12
CA ALA A 171 8.70 14.22 4.54
C ALA A 171 9.24 15.56 4.03
N LYS A 172 10.56 15.65 3.79
CA LYS A 172 11.22 16.85 3.21
C LYS A 172 11.21 16.87 1.68
N GLY A 173 10.74 15.81 1.02
CA GLY A 173 10.54 15.80 -0.42
C GLY A 173 9.29 16.60 -0.81
N PRO A 174 9.25 17.23 -2.00
CA PRO A 174 8.03 17.87 -2.46
C PRO A 174 6.93 16.82 -2.56
N ILE A 175 5.86 17.01 -1.80
CA ILE A 175 4.60 16.27 -1.98
C ILE A 175 4.14 16.63 -3.40
N LYS A 176 4.39 15.73 -4.35
CA LYS A 176 3.96 15.92 -5.73
C LYS A 176 2.43 15.77 -5.74
N PRO A 177 1.69 16.80 -6.19
CA PRO A 177 0.23 16.75 -6.24
C PRO A 177 -0.28 15.71 -7.23
#